data_AF-A0A2S4PVQ3-F1
#
_entry.id   AF-A0A2S4PVQ3-F1
#
_cell.length_a   1.000
_cell.length_b   1.000
_cell.length_c   1.000
_cell.angle_alpha   90.00
_cell.angle_beta   90.00
_cell.angle_gamma   90.00
#
_symmetry.space_group_name_H-M   'P 1'
#
loop_
_entity.id
_entity.type
_entity.pdbx_description
1 polymer ?
#
loop_
_entity_poly.entity_id
_entity_poly.type
_entity_poly.pdbx_seq_one_letter_code
_entity_poly.pdbx_strand_id
1 'polypeptide(L)'
;MYFFCLDNEEAAIRLHTDSPTPSSSTRIQEFQSLRGIWLEIGGITVTDVGAVLVRWVPGHQGILGNERADTLAKEACSLDTQYTKASTAQATRLLSERYNYLLVSYWSSHALKRYKDLEIKISSKFQSELFSLPRISLGNLLSACSRNVPPSIPPY
;
A
#
# COMPACT_ATOMS: atom_id res chain seq x y z
N MET A 1 -8.12 -28.72 -17.69
CA MET A 1 -7.78 -27.29 -17.60
C MET A 1 -7.96 -26.82 -16.16
N TYR A 2 -6.96 -26.16 -15.57
CA TYR A 2 -7.02 -25.69 -14.18
C TYR A 2 -7.14 -24.17 -14.16
N PHE A 3 -8.06 -23.66 -13.34
CA PHE A 3 -8.27 -22.22 -13.16
C PHE A 3 -7.76 -21.77 -11.80
N PHE A 4 -6.96 -20.72 -11.79
CA PHE A 4 -6.56 -19.97 -10.61
C PHE A 4 -7.30 -18.64 -10.63
N CYS A 5 -8.20 -18.46 -9.67
CA CYS A 5 -8.94 -17.22 -9.49
C CYS A 5 -8.17 -16.32 -8.53
N LEU A 6 -7.99 -15.05 -8.90
CA LEU A 6 -7.32 -14.02 -8.11
C LEU A 6 -8.23 -12.80 -7.98
N ASP A 7 -8.24 -12.17 -6.83
CA ASP A 7 -8.96 -10.91 -6.60
C ASP A 7 -8.09 -9.67 -6.76
N ASN A 8 -6.77 -9.82 -6.67
CA ASN A 8 -5.82 -8.78 -7.04
C ASN A 8 -5.74 -8.65 -8.57
N GLU A 9 -6.35 -7.59 -9.10
CA GLU A 9 -6.41 -7.28 -10.53
C GLU A 9 -5.01 -7.16 -11.15
N GLU A 10 -4.09 -6.44 -10.50
CA GLU A 10 -2.72 -6.31 -10.99
C GLU A 10 -2.03 -7.68 -11.05
N ALA A 11 -2.14 -8.51 -10.01
CA ALA A 11 -1.54 -9.84 -10.03
C ALA A 11 -2.13 -10.70 -11.17
N ALA A 12 -3.44 -10.64 -11.39
CA ALA A 12 -4.10 -11.35 -12.47
C ALA A 12 -3.61 -10.90 -13.85
N ILE A 13 -3.50 -9.58 -14.08
CA ILE A 13 -2.99 -9.01 -15.33
C ILE A 13 -1.54 -9.45 -15.58
N ARG A 14 -0.68 -9.35 -14.55
CA ARG A 14 0.75 -9.64 -14.67
C ARG A 14 1.02 -11.12 -14.95
N LEU A 15 0.24 -12.02 -14.34
CA LEU A 15 0.33 -13.46 -14.58
C LEU A 15 -0.35 -13.89 -15.89
N HIS A 16 -1.33 -13.13 -16.38
CA HIS A 16 -1.95 -13.39 -17.67
C HIS A 16 -1.11 -12.91 -18.85
N THR A 17 -0.41 -11.77 -18.68
CA THR A 17 0.41 -11.12 -19.71
C THR A 17 1.89 -11.51 -19.66
N ASP A 18 2.28 -12.35 -18.71
CA ASP A 18 3.66 -12.76 -18.44
C ASP A 18 4.64 -11.57 -18.25
N SER A 19 4.12 -10.43 -17.78
CA SER A 19 4.87 -9.17 -17.65
C SER A 19 5.17 -8.85 -16.17
N PRO A 20 6.41 -9.04 -15.69
CA PRO A 20 6.74 -8.75 -14.30
C PRO A 20 6.89 -7.26 -14.00
N THR A 21 6.55 -6.83 -12.77
CA THR A 21 7.03 -5.53 -12.25
C THR A 21 8.40 -5.70 -11.58
N PRO A 22 9.22 -4.63 -11.47
CA PRO A 22 10.55 -4.73 -10.85
C PRO A 22 10.54 -5.31 -9.42
N SER A 23 9.46 -5.07 -8.66
CA SER A 23 9.30 -5.56 -7.28
C SER A 23 8.75 -6.99 -7.16
N SER A 24 8.16 -7.53 -8.23
CA SER A 24 7.52 -8.86 -8.22
C SER A 24 8.17 -9.86 -9.19
N SER A 25 9.27 -9.47 -9.86
CA SER A 25 9.82 -10.22 -10.98
C SER A 25 10.20 -11.66 -10.63
N THR A 26 10.83 -11.88 -9.46
CA THR A 26 11.22 -13.22 -9.02
C THR A 26 10.01 -14.12 -8.77
N ARG A 27 8.94 -13.61 -8.15
CA ARG A 27 7.74 -14.40 -7.84
C ARG A 27 6.94 -14.76 -9.09
N ILE A 28 6.85 -13.83 -10.03
CA ILE A 28 6.21 -14.08 -11.33
C ILE A 28 7.03 -15.10 -12.11
N GLN A 29 8.36 -14.99 -12.13
CA GLN A 29 9.23 -15.98 -12.77
C GLN A 29 9.08 -17.38 -12.15
N GLU A 30 9.09 -17.49 -10.81
CA GLU A 30 8.85 -18.75 -10.10
C GLU A 30 7.51 -19.39 -10.51
N PHE A 31 6.43 -18.60 -10.58
CA PHE A 31 5.13 -19.08 -11.03
C PHE A 31 5.18 -19.61 -12.47
N GLN A 32 5.84 -18.91 -13.38
CA GLN A 32 5.96 -19.36 -14.78
C GLN A 32 6.78 -20.66 -14.89
N SER A 33 7.85 -20.80 -14.12
CA SER A 33 8.61 -22.05 -14.06
C SER A 33 7.74 -23.22 -13.57
N LEU A 34 6.97 -23.00 -12.50
CA LEU A 34 6.03 -24.01 -11.98
C LEU A 34 4.93 -24.35 -12.99
N ARG A 35 4.42 -23.34 -13.71
CA ARG A 35 3.42 -23.53 -14.77
C ARG A 35 3.96 -24.40 -15.91
N GLY A 36 5.23 -24.21 -16.30
CA GLY A 36 5.91 -25.05 -17.29
C GLY A 36 6.01 -26.50 -16.84
N ILE A 37 6.46 -26.74 -15.61
CA ILE A 37 6.55 -28.09 -15.03
C ILE A 37 5.17 -28.76 -14.97
N TRP A 38 4.12 -28.01 -14.61
CA TRP A 38 2.74 -28.53 -14.58
C TRP A 38 2.23 -28.99 -15.95
N LEU A 39 2.62 -28.29 -17.02
CA LEU A 39 2.31 -28.71 -18.40
C LEU A 39 3.01 -30.02 -18.75
N GLU A 40 4.24 -30.24 -18.27
CA GLU A 40 5.01 -31.47 -18.53
C GLU A 40 4.48 -32.68 -17.75
N ILE A 41 3.95 -32.50 -16.54
CA ILE A 41 3.35 -33.57 -15.73
C ILE A 41 2.01 -34.06 -16.34
N GLY A 42 1.30 -33.19 -17.06
CA GLY A 42 -0.04 -33.45 -17.62
C GLY A 42 -0.09 -34.34 -18.86
N GLY A 43 0.89 -35.23 -19.09
CA GLY A 43 1.05 -36.08 -20.28
C GLY A 43 -0.06 -37.11 -20.56
N ILE A 44 -1.33 -36.67 -20.67
CA ILE A 44 -2.47 -37.47 -21.09
C ILE A 44 -3.19 -36.70 -22.20
N THR A 45 -2.92 -37.12 -23.43
CA THR A 45 -3.70 -36.78 -24.62
C THR A 45 -5.15 -37.20 -24.38
N VAL A 46 -6.10 -36.25 -24.45
CA VAL A 46 -7.51 -36.40 -24.92
C VAL A 46 -8.43 -35.24 -24.50
N THR A 47 -8.06 -34.37 -23.55
CA THR A 47 -8.74 -33.06 -23.33
C THR A 47 -7.71 -32.02 -22.86
N ASP A 48 -8.03 -30.73 -22.79
CA ASP A 48 -7.19 -29.58 -22.34
C ASP A 48 -6.60 -29.71 -20.90
N VAL A 49 -6.05 -30.86 -20.54
CA VAL A 49 -5.50 -31.23 -19.24
C VAL A 49 -4.02 -30.85 -19.25
N GLY A 50 -3.74 -29.61 -18.87
CA GLY A 50 -2.37 -29.10 -18.72
C GLY A 50 -2.32 -27.58 -18.63
N ALA A 51 -3.26 -26.89 -19.27
CA ALA A 51 -3.31 -25.44 -19.23
C ALA A 51 -3.75 -24.93 -17.84
N VAL A 52 -2.83 -24.26 -17.15
CA VAL A 52 -3.10 -23.39 -16.01
C VAL A 52 -3.51 -22.03 -16.55
N LEU A 53 -4.74 -21.60 -16.24
CA LEU A 53 -5.28 -20.30 -16.59
C LEU A 53 -5.51 -19.46 -15.34
N VAL A 54 -5.15 -18.18 -15.43
CA VAL A 54 -5.40 -17.18 -14.39
C VAL A 54 -6.63 -16.37 -14.78
N ARG A 55 -7.58 -16.21 -13.84
CA ARG A 55 -8.78 -15.40 -14.02
C ARG A 55 -8.92 -14.43 -12.85
N TRP A 56 -9.28 -13.20 -13.15
CA TRP A 56 -9.65 -12.24 -12.13
C TRP A 56 -11.10 -12.45 -11.65
N VAL A 57 -11.32 -12.32 -10.35
CA VAL A 57 -12.65 -12.31 -9.73
C VAL A 57 -12.78 -11.10 -8.80
N PRO A 58 -13.97 -10.51 -8.65
CA PRO A 58 -14.13 -9.39 -7.74
C PRO A 58 -14.00 -9.84 -6.28
N GLY A 59 -13.15 -9.16 -5.52
CA GLY A 59 -12.99 -9.39 -4.08
C GLY A 59 -14.22 -8.97 -3.27
N HIS A 60 -14.41 -9.60 -2.11
CA HIS A 60 -15.47 -9.29 -1.13
C HIS A 60 -16.92 -9.35 -1.67
N GLN A 61 -17.18 -10.24 -2.63
CA GLN A 61 -18.51 -10.43 -3.22
C GLN A 61 -19.23 -11.72 -2.77
N GLY A 62 -18.84 -12.37 -1.66
CA GLY A 62 -19.47 -13.63 -1.28
C GLY A 62 -18.96 -14.85 -2.05
N ILE A 63 -17.87 -14.74 -2.81
CA ILE A 63 -17.31 -15.86 -3.57
C ILE A 63 -16.61 -16.80 -2.59
N LEU A 64 -17.28 -17.90 -2.24
CA LEU A 64 -16.87 -18.83 -1.19
C LEU A 64 -15.38 -19.23 -1.26
N GLY A 65 -14.86 -19.50 -2.46
CA GLY A 65 -13.44 -19.82 -2.67
C GLY A 65 -12.49 -18.65 -2.35
N ASN A 66 -12.84 -17.43 -2.78
CA ASN A 66 -12.04 -16.23 -2.50
C ASN A 66 -12.10 -15.86 -1.03
N GLU A 67 -13.28 -15.90 -0.42
CA GLU A 67 -13.46 -15.57 1.00
C GLU A 67 -12.71 -16.54 1.92
N ARG A 68 -12.70 -17.83 1.56
CA ARG A 68 -11.91 -18.82 2.27
C ARG A 68 -10.41 -18.55 2.11
N ALA A 69 -9.95 -18.24 0.89
CA ALA A 69 -8.56 -17.88 0.65
C ALA A 69 -8.14 -16.62 1.42
N ASP A 70 -8.98 -15.59 1.43
CA ASP A 70 -8.78 -14.34 2.19
C ASP A 70 -8.69 -14.60 3.69
N THR A 71 -9.59 -15.45 4.21
CA THR A 71 -9.61 -15.79 5.64
C THR A 71 -8.31 -16.49 6.02
N LEU A 72 -7.89 -17.49 5.25
CA LEU A 72 -6.62 -18.19 5.47
C LEU A 72 -5.41 -17.26 5.34
N ALA A 73 -5.43 -16.34 4.38
CA ALA A 73 -4.36 -15.35 4.22
C ALA A 73 -4.27 -14.40 5.42
N LYS A 74 -5.40 -13.94 5.96
CA LYS A 74 -5.47 -13.10 7.17
C LYS A 74 -4.99 -13.85 8.42
N GLU A 75 -5.38 -15.11 8.57
CA GLU A 75 -4.90 -15.99 9.64
C GLU A 75 -3.37 -16.15 9.54
N ALA A 76 -2.85 -16.41 8.34
CA ALA A 76 -1.41 -16.53 8.10
C ALA A 76 -0.65 -15.23 8.39
N CYS A 77 -1.22 -14.06 8.09
CA CYS A 77 -0.63 -12.77 8.45
C CYS A 77 -0.55 -12.52 9.96
N SER A 78 -1.32 -13.26 10.77
CA SER A 78 -1.28 -13.16 12.23
C SER A 78 -0.21 -14.04 12.86
N LEU A 79 0.45 -14.90 12.07
CA LEU A 79 1.55 -15.74 12.51
C LEU A 79 2.86 -14.97 12.47
N ASP A 80 3.72 -15.19 13.46
CA ASP A 80 5.07 -14.61 13.48
C ASP A 80 5.87 -15.13 12.28
N THR A 81 6.33 -14.21 11.45
CA THR A 81 7.15 -14.52 10.28
C THR A 81 8.64 -14.39 10.63
N GLN A 82 9.44 -15.35 10.17
CA GLN A 82 10.90 -15.33 10.35
C GLN A 82 11.58 -14.20 9.57
N TYR A 83 10.87 -13.60 8.60
CA TYR A 83 11.35 -12.49 7.77
C TYR A 83 11.04 -11.15 8.43
N THR A 84 12.02 -10.61 9.15
CA THR A 84 11.96 -9.36 9.92
C THR A 84 12.18 -8.09 9.08
N LYS A 85 12.16 -8.16 7.75
CA LYS A 85 12.29 -6.95 6.92
C LYS A 85 10.93 -6.30 6.76
N ALA A 86 10.73 -5.19 7.47
CA ALA A 86 9.56 -4.35 7.28
C ALA A 86 9.43 -3.99 5.79
N SER A 87 8.26 -4.23 5.21
CA SER A 87 7.93 -3.75 3.86
C SER A 87 8.16 -2.24 3.80
N THR A 88 8.55 -1.70 2.64
CA THR A 88 8.70 -0.25 2.45
C THR A 88 7.42 0.49 2.85
N ALA A 89 6.25 -0.07 2.53
CA ALA A 89 4.95 0.47 2.93
C ALA A 89 4.74 0.46 4.46
N GLN A 90 5.23 -0.58 5.15
CA GLN A 90 5.18 -0.63 6.61
C GLN A 90 6.12 0.38 7.24
N ALA A 91 7.34 0.50 6.72
CA ALA A 91 8.31 1.48 7.18
C ALA A 91 7.80 2.92 6.98
N THR A 92 7.24 3.24 5.81
CA THR A 92 6.66 4.58 5.54
C THR A 92 5.46 4.87 6.42
N ARG A 93 4.60 3.88 6.68
CA ARG A 93 3.48 4.02 7.63
C ARG A 93 3.99 4.33 9.04
N LEU A 94 4.93 3.55 9.55
CA LEU A 94 5.52 3.75 10.88
C LEU A 94 6.23 5.10 11.01
N LEU A 95 6.98 5.51 9.98
CA LEU A 95 7.63 6.81 9.92
C LEU A 95 6.60 7.94 9.96
N SER A 96 5.51 7.81 9.19
CA SER A 96 4.43 8.79 9.15
C SER A 96 3.69 8.88 10.49
N GLU A 97 3.37 7.75 11.11
CA GLU A 97 2.77 7.68 12.46
C GLU A 97 3.64 8.35 13.51
N ARG A 98 4.94 8.04 13.51
CA ARG A 98 5.90 8.64 14.44
C ARG A 98 6.06 10.13 14.20
N TYR A 99 6.15 10.56 12.94
CA TYR A 99 6.21 11.97 12.56
C TYR A 99 4.98 12.73 13.06
N ASN A 100 3.78 12.18 12.83
CA ASN A 100 2.52 12.79 13.26
C ASN A 100 2.45 12.92 14.78
N TYR A 101 2.83 11.88 15.51
CA TYR A 101 2.88 11.90 16.97
C TYR A 101 3.83 13.00 17.48
N LEU A 102 5.05 13.05 16.96
CA LEU A 102 6.05 14.05 17.36
C LEU A 102 5.59 15.47 17.02
N LEU A 103 4.98 15.69 15.85
CA LEU A 103 4.45 16.97 15.43
C LEU A 103 3.38 17.49 16.38
N VAL A 104 2.41 16.63 16.74
CA VAL A 104 1.33 16.99 17.67
C VAL A 104 1.86 17.28 19.07
N SER A 105 2.81 16.47 19.56
CA SER A 105 3.46 16.68 20.86
C SER A 105 4.26 17.99 20.91
N TYR A 106 5.01 18.28 19.84
CA TYR A 106 5.78 19.52 19.72
C TYR A 106 4.87 20.74 19.69
N TRP A 107 3.79 20.71 18.90
CA TRP A 107 2.83 21.81 18.85
C TRP A 107 2.15 22.03 20.20
N SER A 108 1.72 20.96 20.87
CA SER A 108 1.04 21.07 22.16
C SER A 108 1.91 21.77 23.22
N SER A 109 3.22 21.50 23.21
CA SER A 109 4.18 22.13 24.11
C SER A 109 4.50 23.57 23.70
N HIS A 110 4.81 23.82 22.42
CA HIS A 110 5.37 25.09 21.94
C HIS A 110 4.35 26.07 21.32
N ALA A 111 3.07 25.68 21.18
CA ALA A 111 2.07 26.56 20.60
C ALA A 111 1.94 27.87 21.40
N LEU A 112 1.91 28.97 20.66
CA LEU A 112 1.66 30.30 21.19
C LEU A 112 0.33 30.32 21.96
N LYS A 113 0.28 31.09 23.05
CA LYS A 113 -0.92 31.22 23.88
C LYS A 113 -2.17 31.54 23.05
N ARG A 114 -2.05 32.47 22.10
CA ARG A 114 -3.13 32.82 21.16
C ARG A 114 -3.67 31.62 20.38
N TYR A 115 -2.82 30.67 19.97
CA TYR A 115 -3.28 29.47 19.26
C TYR A 115 -3.92 28.45 20.20
N LYS A 116 -3.43 28.35 21.45
CA LYS A 116 -4.04 27.52 22.48
C LYS A 116 -5.43 28.04 22.87
N ASP A 117 -5.56 29.35 23.05
CA ASP A 117 -6.83 30.02 23.38
C ASP A 117 -7.88 29.86 22.26
N LEU A 118 -7.43 29.76 21.00
CA LEU A 118 -8.28 29.51 19.83
C LEU A 118 -8.48 28.02 19.53
N GLU A 119 -7.98 27.12 20.38
CA GLU A 119 -8.04 25.66 20.21
C GLU A 119 -7.54 25.15 18.84
N ILE A 120 -6.60 25.88 18.23
CA ILE A 120 -6.06 25.53 16.92
C ILE A 120 -5.10 24.34 17.07
N LYS A 121 -5.53 23.19 16.56
CA LYS A 121 -4.76 21.95 16.54
C LYS A 121 -3.89 21.88 15.28
N ILE A 122 -2.70 21.32 15.42
CA ILE A 122 -1.87 20.98 14.27
C ILE A 122 -2.37 19.68 13.64
N SER A 123 -2.38 19.65 12.30
CA SER A 123 -2.65 18.46 11.51
C SER A 123 -1.50 18.26 10.54
N SER A 124 -1.01 17.04 10.43
CA SER A 124 -0.07 16.66 9.38
C SER A 124 -0.74 16.48 8.02
N LYS A 125 -2.07 16.29 8.01
CA LYS A 125 -2.86 16.25 6.79
C LYS A 125 -3.17 17.66 6.32
N PHE A 126 -3.01 17.87 5.03
CA PHE A 126 -3.39 19.09 4.35
C PHE A 126 -4.90 19.32 4.49
N GLN A 127 -5.30 20.53 4.88
CA GLN A 127 -6.70 20.87 5.13
C GLN A 127 -7.47 20.97 3.81
N SER A 128 -8.67 20.39 3.76
CA SER A 128 -9.46 20.33 2.54
C SER A 128 -9.85 21.72 2.01
N GLU A 129 -10.07 22.66 2.92
CA GLU A 129 -10.40 24.06 2.63
C GLU A 129 -9.32 24.74 1.77
N LEU A 130 -8.06 24.36 1.93
CA LEU A 130 -6.96 24.94 1.14
C LEU A 130 -7.00 24.49 -0.33
N PHE A 131 -7.62 23.35 -0.66
CA PHE A 131 -7.81 22.93 -2.06
C PHE A 131 -8.83 23.78 -2.80
N SER A 132 -9.74 24.45 -2.08
CA SER A 132 -10.72 25.35 -2.70
C SER A 132 -10.12 26.70 -3.13
N LEU A 133 -8.89 27.00 -2.71
CA LEU A 133 -8.24 28.27 -3.00
C LEU A 133 -7.60 28.29 -4.40
N PRO A 134 -7.70 29.41 -5.14
CA PRO A 134 -6.90 29.62 -6.34
C PRO A 134 -5.41 29.48 -6.05
N ARG A 135 -4.66 28.91 -7.00
CA ARG A 135 -3.22 28.62 -6.86
C ARG A 135 -2.39 29.84 -6.41
N ILE A 136 -2.74 31.03 -6.89
CA ILE A 136 -2.06 32.29 -6.54
C ILE A 136 -2.29 32.63 -5.06
N SER A 137 -3.54 32.53 -4.59
CA SER A 137 -3.90 32.80 -3.20
C SER A 137 -3.23 31.81 -2.24
N LEU A 138 -3.22 30.52 -2.60
CA LEU A 138 -2.50 29.50 -1.82
C LEU A 138 -1.00 29.78 -1.78
N GLY A 139 -0.39 30.14 -2.92
CA GLY A 139 1.02 30.50 -3.00
C GLY A 139 1.40 31.69 -2.13
N ASN A 140 0.56 32.74 -2.12
CA ASN A 140 0.75 33.90 -1.25
C ASN A 140 0.64 33.54 0.23
N LEU A 141 -0.33 32.70 0.60
CA LEU A 141 -0.54 32.25 1.99
C LEU A 141 0.65 31.43 2.48
N LEU A 142 1.11 30.45 1.70
CA LEU A 142 2.31 29.67 2.02
C LEU A 142 3.56 30.57 2.13
N SER A 143 3.70 31.56 1.26
CA SER A 143 4.81 32.53 1.28
C SER A 143 4.77 33.46 2.50
N ALA A 144 3.58 33.76 3.02
CA ALA A 144 3.42 34.53 4.26
C ALA A 144 3.73 33.67 5.50
N CYS A 145 3.37 32.38 5.47
CA CYS A 145 3.68 31.43 6.54
C CYS A 145 5.19 31.13 6.62
N SER A 146 5.89 31.03 5.50
CA SER A 146 7.34 30.73 5.49
C SER A 146 8.20 31.85 6.06
N ARG A 147 7.76 33.11 6.00
CA ARG A 147 8.48 34.27 6.56
C ARG A 147 8.36 34.40 8.08
N ASN A 148 7.43 33.67 8.71
CA ASN A 148 7.18 33.72 10.16
C ASN A 148 7.80 32.53 10.91
N VAL A 149 8.73 31.79 10.30
CA VAL A 149 9.41 30.65 10.92
C VAL A 149 10.53 31.17 11.84
N PRO A 150 10.51 30.93 13.17
CA PRO A 150 11.66 31.18 14.03
C PRO A 150 12.84 30.29 13.61
N PRO A 151 14.10 30.71 13.87
CA PRO A 151 15.28 30.03 13.35
C PRO A 151 15.29 28.52 13.68
N SER A 152 15.44 27.75 12.61
CA SER A 152 15.73 26.31 12.47
C SER A 152 15.95 25.49 13.74
N ILE A 153 15.19 24.40 13.85
CA ILE A 153 15.52 23.21 14.66
C ILE A 153 16.94 22.75 14.26
N PRO A 154 17.85 22.51 15.22
CA PRO A 154 19.22 22.10 14.90
C PRO A 154 19.25 20.72 14.22
N PRO A 155 20.19 20.47 13.29
CA PRO A 155 20.38 19.15 12.71
C PRO A 155 20.95 18.20 13.77
N TYR A 156 20.51 16.93 13.71
CA TYR A 156 21.23 15.80 14.31
C TYR A 156 22.41 15.43 13.43
#